data_AF-A0A6V7LMV0-F1
#
_entry.id   AF-A0A6V7LMV0-F1
#
_cell.length_a   1.000
_cell.length_b   1.000
_cell.length_c   1.000
_cell.angle_alpha   90.00
_cell.angle_beta   90.00
_cell.angle_gamma   90.00
#
_symmetry.space_group_name_H-M   'P 1'
#
loop_
_entity.id
_entity.type
_entity.pdbx_description
1 polymer ?
#
loop_
_entity_poly.entity_id
_entity_poly.type
_entity_poly.pdbx_seq_one_letter_code
_entity_poly.pdbx_strand_id
1 'polypeptide(L)'
;MESVGILMVKIEDYAAAFEQRRNLHVDPFNYGYDHLGGNIIDQYAIRLCFEARLLDTSGQYYIKTLRPVVSWPMVHKYETSKFNILDFVPCNAPLAGGGRLQIFGYDILPDDIQVKFSHEILNRSLWEKIVDPLPRLDEDCP
;
A
#
# COMPACT_ATOMS: atom_id res chain seq x y z
N MET A 1 14.30 14.70 8.35
CA MET A 1 14.23 14.78 6.88
C MET A 1 12.93 15.49 6.56
N GLU A 2 12.98 16.74 6.10
CA GLU A 2 11.77 17.61 6.07
C GLU A 2 11.03 17.57 4.72
N SER A 3 11.69 17.19 3.61
CA SER A 3 11.07 17.09 2.29
C SER A 3 11.66 15.94 1.46
N VAL A 4 10.87 14.91 1.16
CA VAL A 4 11.23 13.79 0.27
C VAL A 4 10.08 13.52 -0.68
N GLY A 5 10.35 13.56 -1.98
CA GLY A 5 9.42 13.12 -3.03
C GLY A 5 9.82 11.75 -3.55
N ILE A 6 8.83 10.91 -3.86
CA ILE A 6 9.03 9.61 -4.53
C ILE A 6 8.58 9.76 -5.97
N LEU A 7 9.46 9.44 -6.92
CA LEU A 7 9.15 9.42 -8.34
C LEU A 7 8.82 7.99 -8.77
N MET A 8 7.64 7.81 -9.36
CA MET A 8 7.25 6.56 -10.00
C MET A 8 7.83 6.51 -11.42
N VAL A 9 8.40 5.36 -11.77
CA VAL A 9 8.90 5.06 -13.12
C VAL A 9 7.85 4.22 -13.83
N LYS A 10 7.71 4.35 -15.15
CA LYS A 10 6.85 3.47 -15.94
C LYS A 10 7.51 2.11 -16.12
N ILE A 11 6.70 1.05 -16.25
CA ILE A 11 7.19 -0.33 -16.43
C ILE A 11 8.16 -0.43 -17.62
N GLU A 12 7.87 0.25 -18.74
CA GLU A 12 8.72 0.28 -19.93
C GLU A 12 10.15 0.81 -19.67
N ASP A 13 10.30 1.70 -18.69
CA ASP A 13 11.56 2.36 -18.35
C ASP A 13 12.32 1.68 -17.20
N TYR A 14 11.81 0.55 -16.67
CA TYR A 14 12.41 -0.13 -15.52
C TYR A 14 13.85 -0.55 -15.76
N ALA A 15 14.12 -1.17 -16.91
CA ALA A 15 15.46 -1.61 -17.27
C ALA A 15 16.47 -0.45 -17.24
N ALA A 16 16.09 0.70 -17.81
CA ALA A 16 16.93 1.89 -17.81
C ALA A 16 17.12 2.47 -16.40
N ALA A 17 16.06 2.54 -15.59
CA ALA A 17 16.14 3.02 -14.21
C ALA A 17 16.98 2.11 -13.31
N PHE A 18 16.92 0.79 -13.53
CA PHE A 18 17.74 -0.19 -12.82
C PHE A 18 19.21 -0.09 -13.18
N GLU A 19 19.54 0.04 -14.47
CA GLU A 19 20.92 0.29 -14.91
C GLU A 19 21.46 1.63 -14.39
N GLN A 20 20.63 2.67 -14.32
CA GLN A 20 21.03 3.93 -13.70
C GLN A 20 21.38 3.76 -12.21
N ARG A 21 20.55 3.04 -11.44
CA ARG A 21 20.81 2.74 -10.02
C ARG A 21 22.07 1.90 -9.84
N ARG A 22 22.29 0.94 -10.74
CA ARG A 22 23.51 0.11 -10.77
C ARG A 22 24.76 0.94 -11.01
N ASN A 23 24.73 1.86 -11.98
CA ASN A 23 25.85 2.77 -12.26
C ASN A 23 26.16 3.69 -11.06
N LEU A 24 25.13 4.07 -10.30
CA LEU A 24 25.28 4.81 -9.04
C LEU A 24 25.70 3.95 -7.84
N HIS A 25 25.93 2.65 -8.06
CA HIS A 25 26.31 1.68 -7.03
C HIS A 25 25.30 1.63 -5.86
N VAL A 26 24.01 1.77 -6.18
CA VAL A 26 22.93 1.69 -5.19
C VAL A 26 22.55 0.23 -4.96
N ASP A 27 23.20 -0.39 -3.97
CA ASP A 27 22.87 -1.72 -3.46
C ASP A 27 23.08 -1.76 -1.93
N PRO A 28 22.07 -1.33 -1.15
CA PRO A 28 22.23 -1.19 0.30
C PRO A 28 22.55 -2.51 1.02
N PHE A 29 22.18 -3.66 0.45
CA PHE A 29 22.30 -4.96 1.08
C PHE A 29 23.37 -5.87 0.45
N ASN A 30 24.09 -5.39 -0.56
CA ASN A 30 25.11 -6.15 -1.30
C ASN A 30 24.57 -7.47 -1.88
N TYR A 31 23.33 -7.46 -2.39
CA TYR A 31 22.74 -8.63 -3.08
C TYR A 31 23.07 -8.68 -4.58
N GLY A 32 23.81 -7.69 -5.10
CA GLY A 32 24.05 -7.54 -6.53
C GLY A 32 22.80 -7.05 -7.27
N TYR A 33 22.81 -7.15 -8.60
CA TYR A 33 21.80 -6.53 -9.48
C TYR A 33 20.96 -7.56 -10.25
N ASP A 34 21.15 -8.85 -9.99
CA ASP A 34 20.52 -9.93 -10.76
C ASP A 34 19.00 -10.03 -10.51
N HIS A 35 18.52 -9.43 -9.41
CA HIS A 35 17.10 -9.40 -9.03
C HIS A 35 16.29 -8.31 -9.77
N LEU A 36 16.93 -7.45 -10.56
CA LEU A 36 16.31 -6.27 -11.18
C LEU A 36 15.52 -6.57 -12.48
N GLY A 37 15.39 -7.85 -12.86
CA GLY A 37 14.84 -8.27 -14.15
C GLY A 37 13.55 -9.11 -14.12
N GLY A 38 12.79 -9.16 -13.02
CA GLY A 38 11.64 -10.07 -12.87
C GLY A 38 10.30 -9.40 -12.51
N ASN A 39 9.20 -10.12 -12.75
CA ASN A 39 7.82 -9.84 -12.29
C ASN A 39 7.65 -9.82 -10.75
N ILE A 40 8.74 -9.64 -9.99
CA ILE A 40 8.80 -9.80 -8.53
C ILE A 40 8.71 -8.42 -7.84
N ILE A 41 8.74 -7.33 -8.62
CA ILE A 41 8.80 -5.97 -8.09
C ILE A 41 7.38 -5.43 -7.94
N ASP A 42 6.99 -5.22 -6.69
CA ASP A 42 5.80 -4.45 -6.35
C ASP A 42 6.08 -2.96 -6.63
N GLN A 43 5.38 -2.41 -7.63
CA GLN A 43 5.56 -1.03 -8.07
C GLN A 43 4.87 0.01 -7.18
N TYR A 44 4.07 -0.47 -6.23
CA TYR A 44 3.21 0.37 -5.42
C TYR A 44 3.60 0.36 -3.95
N ALA A 45 4.33 -0.66 -3.48
CA ALA A 45 4.93 -0.66 -2.17
C ALA A 45 6.45 -0.42 -2.22
N ILE A 46 6.95 0.54 -1.45
CA ILE A 46 8.39 0.76 -1.28
C ILE A 46 8.78 0.83 0.20
N ARG A 47 10.07 0.66 0.48
CA ARG A 47 10.67 0.94 1.79
C ARG A 47 11.83 1.90 1.62
N LEU A 48 11.99 2.84 2.56
CA LEU A 48 13.20 3.66 2.62
C LEU A 48 14.28 2.85 3.32
N CYS A 49 15.48 2.81 2.73
CA CYS A 49 16.66 2.21 3.33
C CYS A 49 17.59 3.30 3.82
N PHE A 50 17.97 3.22 5.09
CA PHE A 50 18.87 4.15 5.74
C PHE A 50 20.22 3.47 5.98
N GLU A 51 21.27 4.04 5.41
CA GLU A 51 22.65 3.62 5.62
C GLU A 51 23.41 4.76 6.32
N ALA A 52 24.03 4.45 7.45
CA ALA A 52 24.85 5.38 8.19
C ALA A 52 26.32 4.98 8.04
N ARG A 53 27.16 5.95 7.66
CA ARG A 53 28.61 5.77 7.57
C ARG A 53 29.28 6.60 8.64
N LEU A 54 30.09 5.93 9.46
CA LEU A 54 30.84 6.59 10.52
C LEU A 54 32.16 7.09 9.96
N LEU A 55 32.43 8.37 10.18
CA LEU A 55 33.71 8.99 9.88
C LEU A 55 34.70 8.74 11.02
N ASP A 56 35.98 8.77 10.67
CA ASP A 56 37.06 8.73 11.64
C ASP A 56 37.21 10.04 12.41
N THR A 57 38.07 10.03 13.42
CA THR A 57 38.37 11.22 14.23
C THR A 57 38.97 12.36 13.39
N SER A 58 39.51 12.07 12.21
CA SER A 58 40.00 13.07 11.26
C SER A 58 38.91 13.60 10.31
N GLY A 59 37.73 12.95 10.27
CA GLY A 59 36.62 13.29 9.40
C GLY A 59 36.82 12.93 7.92
N GLN A 60 37.95 12.29 7.57
CA GLN A 60 38.34 12.08 6.16
C GLN A 60 38.04 10.69 5.65
N TYR A 61 37.96 9.68 6.53
CA TYR A 61 37.79 8.30 6.13
C TYR A 61 36.60 7.66 6.84
N TYR A 62 35.79 6.91 6.08
CA TYR A 62 34.74 6.09 6.67
C TYR A 62 35.39 4.92 7.41
N ILE A 63 35.29 4.89 8.74
CA ILE A 63 35.76 3.74 9.54
C ILE A 63 34.89 2.52 9.26
N LYS A 64 33.57 2.75 9.17
CA LYS A 64 32.61 1.66 9.15
C LYS A 64 31.26 2.11 8.58
N THR A 65 30.75 1.34 7.64
CA THR A 65 29.34 1.37 7.26
C THR A 65 28.54 0.56 8.27
N LEU A 66 27.51 1.16 8.86
CA LEU A 66 26.58 0.45 9.74
C LEU A 66 25.62 -0.41 8.93
N ARG A 67 25.03 -1.41 9.59
CA ARG A 67 24.01 -2.26 8.96
C ARG A 67 22.84 -1.37 8.49
N PRO A 68 22.37 -1.50 7.24
CA PRO A 68 21.22 -0.76 6.76
C PRO A 68 19.96 -1.09 7.57
N VAL A 69 19.10 -0.10 7.75
CA VAL A 69 17.79 -0.25 8.40
C VAL A 69 16.71 0.22 7.43
N VAL A 70 15.60 -0.51 7.36
CA VAL A 70 14.47 -0.18 6.46
C VAL A 70 13.28 0.34 7.25
N SER A 71 12.56 1.28 6.64
CA SER A 71 11.28 1.77 7.15
C SER A 71 10.20 0.69 7.09
N TRP A 72 9.05 1.00 7.71
CA TRP A 72 7.79 0.35 7.36
C TRP A 72 7.49 0.54 5.86
N PRO A 73 6.86 -0.45 5.19
CA PRO A 73 6.42 -0.30 3.81
C PRO A 73 5.47 0.88 3.66
N MET A 74 5.73 1.68 2.64
CA MET A 74 4.89 2.79 2.21
C MET A 74 4.19 2.35 0.92
N VAL A 75 2.86 2.32 0.96
CA VAL A 75 2.04 1.91 -0.18
C VAL A 75 1.52 3.16 -0.89
N HIS A 76 1.58 3.14 -2.21
CA HIS A 76 1.10 4.20 -3.05
C HIS A 76 -0.42 4.33 -2.89
N LYS A 77 -0.89 5.55 -2.60
CA LYS A 77 -2.29 5.85 -2.27
C LYS A 77 -3.30 5.50 -3.39
N TYR A 78 -2.83 5.26 -4.61
CA TYR A 78 -3.71 4.82 -5.70
C TYR A 78 -4.22 3.39 -5.52
N GLU A 79 -3.47 2.54 -4.80
CA GLU A 79 -3.89 1.15 -4.52
C GLU A 79 -4.70 0.97 -3.26
N THR A 80 -4.64 1.93 -2.33
CA THR A 80 -5.72 2.08 -1.37
C THR A 80 -6.86 2.72 -2.12
N SER A 81 -7.62 1.89 -2.84
CA SER A 81 -8.93 2.23 -3.40
C SER A 81 -9.62 3.12 -2.38
N LYS A 82 -9.78 4.40 -2.75
CA LYS A 82 -10.58 5.31 -1.95
C LYS A 82 -12.01 4.82 -2.15
N PHE A 83 -12.43 3.86 -1.34
CA PHE A 83 -13.81 3.44 -1.34
C PHE A 83 -14.64 4.66 -0.91
N ASN A 84 -15.36 5.23 -1.86
CA ASN A 84 -16.22 6.36 -1.60
C ASN A 84 -17.65 5.84 -1.59
N ILE A 85 -18.24 5.78 -0.39
CA ILE A 85 -19.67 5.55 -0.23
C ILE A 85 -20.37 6.86 -0.53
N LEU A 86 -21.16 6.88 -1.60
CA LEU A 86 -22.00 8.02 -1.99
C LEU A 86 -23.33 8.01 -1.24
N ASP A 87 -23.98 6.86 -1.17
CA ASP A 87 -25.30 6.70 -0.56
C ASP A 87 -25.56 5.23 -0.19
N PHE A 88 -26.55 4.97 0.65
CA PHE A 88 -27.02 3.62 0.97
C PHE A 88 -28.49 3.59 1.39
N VAL A 89 -29.19 2.52 1.03
CA VAL A 89 -30.63 2.37 1.32
C VAL A 89 -30.93 0.90 1.69
N PRO A 90 -31.72 0.64 2.76
CA PRO A 90 -32.32 1.59 3.69
C PRO A 90 -31.36 2.06 4.80
N CYS A 91 -31.67 3.20 5.42
CA CYS A 91 -30.90 3.74 6.56
C CYS A 91 -31.29 3.13 7.93
N ASN A 92 -32.20 2.16 7.92
CA ASN A 92 -32.65 1.43 9.10
C ASN A 92 -32.87 -0.05 8.75
N ALA A 93 -32.68 -0.92 9.74
CA ALA A 93 -32.88 -2.35 9.59
C ALA A 93 -33.29 -2.99 10.93
N PRO A 94 -34.01 -4.12 10.92
CA PRO A 94 -34.27 -4.91 12.12
C PRO A 94 -32.98 -5.42 12.76
N LEU A 95 -32.93 -5.48 14.10
CA LEU A 95 -31.79 -6.04 14.84
C LEU A 95 -31.52 -7.50 14.48
N ALA A 96 -32.56 -8.24 14.09
CA ALA A 96 -32.46 -9.62 13.63
C ALA A 96 -31.64 -9.80 12.33
N GLY A 97 -31.37 -8.71 11.60
CA GLY A 97 -30.74 -8.76 10.29
C GLY A 97 -31.66 -9.32 9.21
N GLY A 98 -31.07 -9.86 8.13
CA GLY A 98 -31.80 -10.45 7.01
C GLY A 98 -32.39 -9.47 5.99
N GLY A 99 -32.25 -8.16 6.24
CA GLY A 99 -32.62 -7.12 5.28
C GLY A 99 -31.62 -6.97 4.14
N ARG A 100 -32.08 -6.43 3.01
CA ARG A 100 -31.23 -6.07 1.87
C ARG A 100 -30.76 -4.62 2.02
N LEU A 101 -29.44 -4.42 2.00
CA LEU A 101 -28.80 -3.10 1.99
C LEU A 101 -28.17 -2.88 0.61
N GLN A 102 -28.55 -1.79 -0.04
CA GLN A 102 -27.92 -1.33 -1.28
C GLN A 102 -26.95 -0.20 -0.93
N ILE A 103 -25.69 -0.33 -1.35
CA ILE A 103 -24.65 0.67 -1.12
C ILE A 103 -24.19 1.17 -2.48
N PHE A 104 -24.24 2.48 -2.67
CA PHE A 104 -23.80 3.16 -3.88
C PHE A 104 -22.45 3.81 -3.63
N GLY A 105 -21.51 3.61 -4.55
CA GLY A 105 -20.16 4.15 -4.44
C GLY A 105 -19.41 4.02 -5.76
N TYR A 106 -18.18 4.51 -5.77
CA TYR A 106 -17.27 4.43 -6.91
C TYR A 106 -15.86 4.01 -6.44
N ASP A 107 -15.01 3.63 -7.39
CA ASP A 107 -13.69 3.06 -7.15
C ASP A 107 -13.71 1.78 -6.29
N ILE A 108 -14.82 1.03 -6.38
CA ILE A 108 -14.98 -0.27 -5.71
C ILE A 108 -14.36 -1.34 -6.60
N LEU A 109 -13.31 -2.01 -6.09
CA LEU A 109 -12.79 -3.23 -6.68
C LEU A 109 -13.73 -4.37 -6.33
N PRO A 110 -14.44 -4.97 -7.30
CA PRO A 110 -15.47 -5.94 -6.99
C PRO A 110 -14.91 -7.13 -6.19
N ASP A 111 -13.74 -7.64 -6.59
CA ASP A 111 -13.10 -8.85 -6.04
C ASP A 111 -12.39 -8.62 -4.70
N ASP A 112 -12.30 -7.37 -4.24
CA ASP A 112 -11.62 -7.00 -3.01
C ASP A 112 -12.48 -5.98 -2.22
N ILE A 113 -13.66 -6.44 -1.78
CA ILE A 113 -14.57 -5.63 -0.98
C ILE A 113 -15.24 -6.44 0.13
N GLN A 114 -15.27 -5.85 1.32
CA GLN A 114 -16.03 -6.34 2.47
C GLN A 114 -16.82 -5.18 3.09
N VAL A 115 -17.99 -5.50 3.67
CA VAL A 115 -18.81 -4.52 4.38
C VAL A 115 -18.59 -4.71 5.88
N LYS A 116 -18.07 -3.67 6.56
CA LYS A 116 -17.90 -3.65 8.01
C LYS A 116 -19.00 -2.81 8.67
N PHE A 117 -19.86 -3.47 9.44
CA PHE A 117 -20.75 -2.80 10.39
C PHE A 117 -20.00 -2.64 11.70
N SER A 118 -20.01 -1.43 12.28
CA SER A 118 -19.34 -1.19 13.56
C SER A 118 -20.05 -0.11 14.34
N HIS A 119 -19.89 -0.15 15.66
CA HIS A 119 -20.36 0.88 16.57
C HIS A 119 -19.22 1.29 17.49
N GLU A 120 -18.88 2.58 17.45
CA GLU A 120 -17.78 3.16 18.21
C GLU A 120 -18.31 4.30 19.10
N ILE A 121 -17.83 4.37 20.34
CA ILE A 121 -18.09 5.49 21.26
C ILE A 121 -16.75 5.97 21.79
N LEU A 122 -16.47 7.27 21.67
CA LEU A 122 -15.22 7.90 22.15
C LEU A 122 -13.96 7.17 21.63
N ASN A 123 -13.94 6.81 20.34
CA ASN A 123 -12.87 6.05 19.69
C ASN A 123 -12.61 4.66 20.30
N ARG A 124 -13.58 4.10 21.02
CA ARG A 124 -13.57 2.73 21.50
C ARG A 124 -14.60 1.92 20.71
N SER A 125 -14.13 0.90 20.00
CA SER A 125 -15.01 -0.07 19.33
C SER A 125 -15.79 -0.87 20.37
N LEU A 126 -17.12 -0.84 20.28
CA LEU A 126 -18.02 -1.64 21.11
C LEU A 126 -18.32 -2.97 20.45
N TRP A 127 -18.54 -2.95 19.14
CA TRP A 127 -18.69 -4.15 18.33
C TRP A 127 -18.38 -3.87 16.87
N GLU A 128 -17.95 -4.92 16.17
CA GLU A 128 -17.76 -4.92 14.73
C GLU A 128 -18.26 -6.25 14.16
N LYS A 129 -18.73 -6.19 12.91
CA LYS A 129 -19.12 -7.36 12.13
C LYS A 129 -18.77 -7.13 10.67
N ILE A 130 -17.93 -8.01 10.13
CA ILE A 130 -17.55 -8.03 8.72
C ILE A 130 -18.45 -9.02 8.00
N VAL A 131 -18.93 -8.63 6.83
CA VAL A 131 -19.80 -9.45 5.98
C VAL A 131 -19.27 -9.38 4.55
N ASP A 132 -19.15 -10.54 3.90
CA ASP A 132 -18.84 -10.60 2.47
C ASP A 132 -20.08 -10.19 1.67
N PRO A 133 -19.93 -9.32 0.66
CA PRO A 133 -21.06 -8.91 -0.19
C PRO A 133 -21.48 -10.08 -1.09
N LEU A 134 -22.42 -10.90 -0.61
CA LEU A 134 -23.06 -11.98 -1.36
C LEU A 134 -24.07 -11.44 -2.39
N PRO A 135 -24.31 -12.22 -3.47
CA PRO A 135 -23.57 -12.10 -4.72
C PRO A 135 -23.83 -10.76 -5.40
N ARG A 136 -22.84 -10.29 -6.17
CA ARG A 136 -23.06 -9.19 -7.13
C ARG A 136 -24.24 -9.61 -8.00
N LEU A 137 -25.24 -8.75 -8.14
CA LEU A 137 -26.30 -8.99 -9.10
C LEU A 137 -25.61 -9.08 -10.46
N ASP A 138 -25.42 -10.30 -10.97
CA ASP A 138 -25.22 -10.48 -12.39
C ASP A 138 -26.34 -9.72 -13.09
N GLU A 139 -26.02 -9.07 -14.21
CA GLU A 139 -26.94 -8.30 -15.05
C GLU A 139 -28.09 -9.13 -15.66
N ASP A 140 -28.44 -10.26 -15.06
CA ASP A 140 -29.52 -11.14 -15.49
C ASP A 140 -30.65 -11.15 -14.45
N CYS A 141 -31.54 -10.17 -14.58
CA CYS A 141 -32.95 -10.39 -14.32
C CYS A 141 -33.74 -9.80 -15.50
N PRO A 142 -34.66 -10.56 -16.12
CA PRO A 142 -35.31 -10.23 -17.39
C PRO A 142 -36.19 -8.98 -17.35
#